data_AF-A0A3L7ZJ79-F1
#
_entry.id   AF-A0A3L7ZJ79-F1
#
_cell.length_a   1.000
_cell.length_b   1.000
_cell.length_c   1.000
_cell.angle_alpha   90.00
_cell.angle_beta   90.00
_cell.angle_gamma   90.00
#
_symmetry.space_group_name_H-M   'P 1'
#
loop_
_entity.id
_entity.type
_entity.pdbx_description
1 polymer ?
#
loop_
_entity_poly.entity_id
_entity_poly.type
_entity_poly.pdbx_seq_one_letter_code
_entity_poly.pdbx_strand_id
1 'polypeptide(L)' 'MKGTEHFKRTIQMYLEQRAAEDALFAKNYRNPAKNIDDCVTYILNYVQKSG' A
#
# COMPACT_ATOMS: atom_id res chain seq x y z
N MET A 1 5.81 4.23 -12.63
CA MET A 1 5.53 2.90 -13.20
C MET A 1 4.15 2.41 -12.74
N LYS A 2 3.50 1.48 -13.46
CA LYS A 2 2.27 0.81 -12.99
C LYS A 2 2.63 -0.57 -12.43
N GLY A 3 2.09 -0.90 -11.25
CA GLY A 3 2.29 -2.22 -10.65
C GLY A 3 1.43 -3.30 -11.31
N THR A 4 1.87 -4.55 -11.21
CA THR A 4 1.07 -5.70 -11.63
C THR A 4 -0.08 -5.94 -10.66
N GLU A 5 -1.18 -6.55 -11.12
CA GLU A 5 -2.30 -6.90 -10.25
C GLU A 5 -1.89 -7.84 -9.11
N HIS A 6 -0.96 -8.76 -9.37
CA HIS A 6 -0.39 -9.60 -8.32
C HIS A 6 0.31 -8.77 -7.24
N PHE A 7 1.16 -7.81 -7.63
CA PHE A 7 1.84 -6.93 -6.68
C PHE A 7 0.85 -6.08 -5.87
N LYS A 8 -0.19 -5.52 -6.50
CA LYS A 8 -1.24 -4.77 -5.80
C LYS A 8 -1.93 -5.61 -4.72
N ARG A 9 -2.33 -6.84 -5.05
CA ARG A 9 -2.95 -7.77 -4.09
C ARG A 9 -2.02 -8.09 -2.92
N THR A 10 -0.74 -8.35 -3.20
CA THR A 10 0.25 -8.62 -2.16
C THR A 10 0.42 -7.43 -1.20
N ILE A 11 0.52 -6.20 -1.73
CA ILE A 11 0.58 -5.00 -0.89
C ILE A 11 -0.72 -4.83 -0.11
N GLN A 12 -1.88 -5.01 -0.73
CA GLN A 12 -3.16 -4.90 -0.04
C GLN A 12 -3.26 -5.88 1.14
N MET A 13 -2.95 -7.16 0.92
CA MET A 13 -2.98 -8.18 1.98
C MET A 13 -2.05 -7.81 3.15
N TYR A 14 -0.84 -7.33 2.85
CA TYR A 14 0.10 -6.88 3.88
C TYR A 14 -0.47 -5.71 4.71
N LEU A 15 -1.06 -4.71 4.05
CA LEU A 15 -1.64 -3.55 4.73
C LEU A 15 -2.88 -3.95 5.54
N GLU A 16 -3.70 -4.88 5.06
CA GLU A 16 -4.85 -5.43 5.79
C GLU A 16 -4.41 -6.17 7.05
N GLN A 17 -3.41 -7.04 6.95
CA GLN A 17 -2.83 -7.72 8.12
C GLN A 17 -2.28 -6.71 9.13
N ARG A 18 -1.57 -5.68 8.66
CA ARG A 18 -1.03 -4.63 9.53
C ARG A 18 -2.13 -3.84 10.24
N ALA A 19 -3.24 -3.55 9.56
CA ALA A 19 -4.40 -2.90 10.14
C ALA A 19 -5.19 -3.80 11.11
N ALA A 20 -5.10 -5.12 10.98
CA ALA A 20 -5.70 -6.04 11.95
C ALA A 20 -4.92 -6.05 13.28
N GLU A 21 -3.61 -5.90 13.21
CA GLU A 21 -2.72 -6.01 14.36
C GLU A 21 -2.38 -4.64 15.03
N ASP A 22 -2.40 -3.53 14.28
CA ASP A 22 -2.04 -2.19 14.76
C ASP A 22 -3.22 -1.21 14.60
N ALA A 23 -3.85 -0.84 15.72
CA ALA A 23 -5.00 0.05 15.76
C ALA A 23 -4.70 1.50 15.33
N LEU A 24 -3.48 2.01 15.59
CA LEU A 24 -3.07 3.35 15.15
C LEU A 24 -2.87 3.37 13.63
N PHE A 25 -2.26 2.31 13.10
CA PHE A 25 -2.15 2.12 11.66
C PHE A 25 -3.54 1.95 11.01
N ALA A 26 -4.42 1.15 11.60
CA ALA A 26 -5.77 0.89 11.09
C ALA A 26 -6.58 2.17 10.86
N LYS A 27 -6.47 3.15 11.76
CA LYS A 27 -7.11 4.47 11.61
C LYS A 27 -6.66 5.18 10.34
N ASN A 28 -5.35 5.17 10.06
CA ASN A 28 -4.80 5.79 8.85
C ASN A 28 -5.07 4.97 7.59
N TYR A 29 -5.08 3.65 7.70
CA TYR A 29 -5.37 2.73 6.61
C TYR A 29 -6.83 2.88 6.10
N ARG A 30 -7.79 3.03 7.01
CA ARG A 30 -9.22 3.21 6.70
C ARG A 30 -9.59 4.63 6.24
N ASN A 31 -8.62 5.50 6.00
CA ASN A 31 -8.90 6.83 5.46
C ASN A 31 -9.56 6.70 4.07
N PRO A 32 -10.78 7.23 3.85
CA PRO A 32 -11.47 7.15 2.56
C PRO A 32 -10.70 7.77 1.39
N ALA A 33 -9.77 8.69 1.66
CA ALA A 33 -8.90 9.29 0.65
C ALA A 33 -7.68 8.41 0.30
N LYS A 34 -7.44 7.30 1.01
CA LYS A 34 -6.34 6.38 0.73
C LYS A 34 -6.73 5.38 -0.36
N ASN A 35 -5.92 5.32 -1.41
CA ASN A 35 -6.09 4.46 -2.57
C ASN A 35 -4.90 3.48 -2.69
N ILE A 36 -5.19 2.21 -2.98
CA ILE A 36 -4.15 1.18 -3.14
C ILE A 36 -3.28 1.41 -4.37
N ASP A 37 -3.84 1.95 -5.46
CA ASP A 37 -3.08 2.24 -6.68
C ASP A 37 -2.02 3.32 -6.43
N ASP A 38 -2.36 4.38 -5.69
CA ASP A 38 -1.41 5.44 -5.35
C ASP A 38 -0.29 4.95 -4.43
N CYS A 39 -0.62 4.10 -3.44
CA CYS A 39 0.38 3.45 -2.59
C CYS A 39 1.37 2.64 -3.43
N VAL A 40 0.87 1.84 -4.37
CA VAL A 40 1.69 1.00 -5.25
C VAL A 40 2.54 1.87 -6.18
N THR A 41 1.97 2.92 -6.77
CA THR A 41 2.71 3.86 -7.61
C THR A 41 3.80 4.58 -6.82
N TYR A 42 3.53 4.99 -5.58
CA TYR A 42 4.53 5.60 -4.71
C TYR A 42 5.70 4.65 -4.43
N ILE A 43 5.42 3.41 -4.00
CA ILE A 43 6.44 2.40 -3.70
C ILE A 43 7.34 2.16 -4.93
N LEU A 44 6.74 1.95 -6.11
CA LEU A 44 7.48 1.68 -7.33
C LEU A 44 8.34 2.86 -7.77
N ASN A 45 7.81 4.09 -7.68
CA ASN A 45 8.57 5.29 -8.03
C ASN A 45 9.70 5.56 -7.04
N TYR A 46 9.51 5.26 -5.75
CA TYR A 46 10.55 5.40 -4.74
C TYR A 46 11.68 4.40 -4.99
N VAL A 47 11.36 3.10 -5.11
CA VAL A 47 12.34 2.04 -5.38
C VAL A 47 13.12 2.31 -6.66
N GLN A 48 12.45 2.79 -7.72
CA GLN A 48 13.12 3.15 -8.97
C GLN A 48 14.14 4.29 -8.81
N LYS A 49 13.87 5.25 -7.92
CA LYS A 49 14.77 6.38 -7.68
C LYS A 49 15.92 6.04 -6.73
N SER A 50 15.69 5.11 -5.80
CA SER A 50 16.67 4.72 -4.79
C SER A 50 17.55 3.53 -5.19
N GLY A 51 17.21 2.87 -6.30
CA GLY A 51 17.91 1.71 -6.86
C GLY A 51 19.13 2.08 -7.69
#